data_AF-A0A258KMZ7-F1
#
_entry.id   AF-A0A258KMZ7-F1
#
_cell.length_a   1.000
_cell.length_b   1.000
_cell.length_c   1.000
_cell.angle_alpha   90.00
_cell.angle_beta   90.00
_cell.angle_gamma   90.00
#
_symmetry.space_group_name_H-M   'P 1'
#
loop_
_entity.id
_entity.type
_entity.pdbx_description
1 polymer ?
#
loop_
_entity_poly.entity_id
_entity_poly.type
_entity_poly.pdbx_seq_one_letter_code
_entity_poly.pdbx_strand_id
1 'polypeptide(L)'
;MELIQKYYLPWHFPFRKELAGILVIIVIFLFFPYIIRTIDVTAAAIDPGIFSAIILAVSAILIFKSVTWWIITAIWPVFAEYSNEHFERNFKSLLSWQKVIIYLGFYLLVLFAFVGALAAII
;
A
#
# COMPACT_ATOMS: atom_id res chain seq x y z
N MET A 1 -9.10 13.59 32.27
CA MET A 1 -8.34 14.06 31.10
C MET A 1 -7.14 13.14 30.85
N GLU A 2 -7.33 11.82 30.91
CA GLU A 2 -6.23 10.82 30.81
C GLU A 2 -6.34 9.90 29.59
N LEU A 3 -7.46 9.93 28.87
CA LEU A 3 -7.69 9.08 27.70
C LEU A 3 -6.86 9.50 26.48
N ILE A 4 -6.39 10.76 26.45
CA ILE A 4 -5.63 11.32 25.34
C ILE A 4 -4.15 10.91 25.43
N GLN A 5 -3.60 10.77 26.64
CA GLN A 5 -2.15 10.57 26.83
C GLN A 5 -1.68 9.13 26.56
N LYS A 6 -2.57 8.14 26.65
CA LYS A 6 -2.22 6.72 26.41
C LYS A 6 -1.89 6.42 24.94
N TYR A 7 -2.36 7.25 24.00
CA TYR A 7 -2.12 7.07 22.57
C TYR A 7 -0.84 7.74 22.05
N TYR A 8 -0.11 8.48 22.90
CA TYR A 8 1.12 9.20 22.53
C TYR A 8 2.43 8.43 22.78
N LEU A 9 2.41 7.11 22.96
CA LEU A 9 3.64 6.31 22.99
C LEU A 9 3.88 5.63 21.63
N PRO A 10 4.73 6.18 20.74
CA PRO A 10 5.19 5.47 19.55
C PRO A 10 6.40 4.59 19.92
N TRP A 11 6.25 3.69 20.90
CA TRP A 11 7.38 2.84 21.32
C TRP A 11 7.54 1.56 20.52
N HIS A 12 6.62 1.30 19.58
CA HIS A 12 6.83 0.32 18.54
C HIS A 12 6.51 0.99 17.21
N PHE A 13 7.48 1.74 16.66
CA PHE A 13 7.63 1.78 15.21
C PHE A 13 7.83 0.34 14.78
N PRO A 14 6.80 -0.35 14.27
CA PRO A 14 7.07 -1.69 13.83
C PRO A 14 7.95 -1.47 12.59
N PHE A 15 9.15 -2.01 12.58
CA PHE A 15 9.91 -2.22 11.34
C PHE A 15 9.08 -3.22 10.50
N ARG A 16 7.95 -2.74 9.99
CA ARG A 16 6.95 -3.48 9.24
C ARG A 16 7.56 -3.74 7.88
N LYS A 17 7.28 -4.93 7.34
CA LYS A 17 7.61 -5.38 5.98
C LYS A 17 7.38 -4.31 4.90
N GLU A 18 6.49 -3.36 5.19
CA GLU A 18 6.14 -2.19 4.39
C GLU A 18 7.32 -1.20 4.20
N LEU A 19 8.03 -0.82 5.25
CA LEU A 19 9.20 0.08 5.14
C LEU A 19 10.35 -0.63 4.43
N ALA A 20 10.53 -1.93 4.69
CA ALA A 20 11.48 -2.75 3.94
C ALA A 20 11.10 -2.82 2.45
N GLY A 21 9.80 -2.97 2.13
CA GLY A 21 9.28 -2.96 0.78
C GLY A 21 9.53 -1.63 0.06
N ILE A 22 9.30 -0.50 0.73
CA ILE A 22 9.60 0.84 0.18
C ILE A 22 11.10 1.01 -0.06
N LEU A 23 11.94 0.62 0.90
CA LEU A 23 13.39 0.73 0.74
C LEU A 23 13.90 -0.13 -0.43
N VAL A 24 13.41 -1.37 -0.54
CA VAL A 24 13.71 -2.25 -1.67
C VAL A 24 13.27 -1.63 -2.99
N ILE A 25 12.06 -1.05 -3.06
CA ILE A 25 11.56 -0.41 -4.28
C ILE A 25 12.42 0.80 -4.68
N ILE A 26 12.87 1.61 -3.72
CA ILE A 26 13.72 2.78 -3.97
C ILE A 26 15.09 2.34 -4.48
N VAL A 27 15.68 1.32 -3.85
CA VAL A 27 16.94 0.72 -4.30
C VAL A 27 16.79 0.20 -5.72
N ILE A 28 15.74 -0.59 -6.00
CA ILE A 28 15.46 -1.09 -7.35
C ILE A 28 15.30 0.08 -8.33
N PHE A 29 14.54 1.12 -7.99
CA PHE A 29 14.33 2.29 -8.85
C PHE A 29 15.65 3.02 -9.18
N LEU A 30 16.55 3.18 -8.22
CA LEU A 30 17.85 3.83 -8.43
C LEU A 30 18.80 2.99 -9.29
N PHE A 31 18.76 1.65 -9.13
CA PHE A 31 19.62 0.74 -9.91
C PHE A 31 19.02 0.33 -11.26
N PHE A 32 17.72 0.50 -11.46
CA PHE A 32 17.00 0.07 -12.67
C PHE A 32 17.57 0.66 -13.97
N PRO A 33 17.91 1.97 -14.06
CA PRO A 33 18.49 2.54 -15.28
C PRO A 33 19.84 1.93 -15.66
N TYR A 34 20.63 1.49 -14.67
CA TYR A 34 21.91 0.85 -14.93
C TYR A 34 21.74 -0.60 -15.40
N ILE A 35 20.81 -1.34 -14.80
CA ILE A 35 20.51 -2.72 -15.16
C ILE A 35 19.97 -2.78 -16.59
N ILE A 36 18.98 -1.95 -16.93
CA ILE A 36 18.34 -2.01 -18.25
C ILE A 36 19.30 -1.64 -19.38
N ARG A 37 20.27 -0.76 -19.13
CA ARG A 37 21.32 -0.40 -20.11
C ARG A 37 22.30 -1.53 -20.42
N THR A 38 22.37 -2.57 -19.59
CA THR A 38 23.15 -3.78 -19.92
C THR A 38 22.45 -4.64 -20.98
N ILE A 39 21.13 -4.51 -21.12
CA ILE A 39 20.29 -5.27 -22.06
C ILE A 39 19.99 -4.44 -23.30
N ASP A 40 19.68 -3.15 -23.13
CA ASP A 40 19.40 -2.20 -24.20
C ASP A 40 20.25 -0.93 -24.03
N VAL A 41 21.28 -0.81 -24.87
CA VAL A 41 22.21 0.33 -24.84
C VAL A 41 21.54 1.66 -25.21
N THR A 42 20.38 1.62 -25.88
CA THR A 42 19.62 2.78 -26.32
C THR A 42 18.63 3.31 -25.29
N ALA A 43 18.43 2.58 -24.18
CA ALA A 43 17.57 3.01 -23.08
C ALA A 43 18.10 4.33 -22.46
N ALA A 44 17.22 5.33 -22.38
CA ALA A 44 17.57 6.63 -21.83
C ALA A 44 17.82 6.54 -20.31
N ALA A 45 18.79 7.34 -19.83
CA ALA A 45 19.22 7.28 -18.43
C ALA A 45 18.17 7.80 -17.42
N ILE A 46 17.28 8.69 -17.85
CA ILE A 46 16.29 9.37 -17.00
C ILE A 46 14.89 8.75 -17.15
N ASP A 47 14.55 8.25 -18.34
CA ASP A 47 13.33 7.49 -18.61
C ASP A 47 13.73 6.16 -19.26
N PRO A 48 13.97 5.11 -18.45
CA PRO A 48 14.35 3.80 -18.98
C PRO A 48 13.19 3.08 -19.70
N GLY A 49 12.10 3.78 -19.99
CA GLY A 49 10.94 3.31 -20.73
C GLY A 49 9.80 2.84 -19.84
N ILE A 50 8.78 2.24 -20.47
CA ILE A 50 7.51 1.82 -19.86
C ILE A 50 7.68 0.93 -18.60
N PHE A 51 8.81 0.23 -18.47
CA PHE A 51 9.11 -0.61 -17.32
C PHE A 51 9.38 0.21 -16.04
N SER A 52 9.91 1.43 -16.16
CA SER A 52 10.10 2.33 -15.02
C SER A 52 8.75 2.79 -14.45
N ALA A 53 7.72 2.92 -15.30
CA ALA A 53 6.37 3.25 -14.88
C ALA A 53 5.74 2.16 -14.01
N ILE A 54 6.08 0.88 -14.22
CA ILE A 54 5.64 -0.23 -13.36
C ILE A 54 6.25 -0.08 -11.96
N ILE A 55 7.55 0.22 -11.88
CA ILE A 55 8.25 0.42 -10.61
C ILE A 55 7.65 1.63 -9.87
N LEU A 56 7.37 2.71 -10.60
CA LEU A 56 6.74 3.91 -10.05
C LEU A 56 5.31 3.62 -9.55
N ALA A 57 4.52 2.82 -10.29
CA ALA A 57 3.18 2.43 -9.87
C ALA A 57 3.19 1.60 -8.58
N VAL A 58 4.11 0.63 -8.47
CA VAL A 58 4.29 -0.14 -7.23
C VAL A 58 4.71 0.77 -6.08
N SER A 59 5.62 1.70 -6.34
CA SER A 59 6.07 2.69 -5.36
C SER A 59 4.91 3.57 -4.87
N ALA A 60 4.10 4.08 -5.78
CA ALA A 60 2.94 4.91 -5.47
C ALA A 60 1.93 4.15 -4.59
N ILE A 61 1.66 2.87 -4.87
CA ILE A 61 0.78 2.03 -4.06
C ILE A 61 1.35 1.83 -2.65
N LEU A 62 2.65 1.55 -2.52
CA LEU A 62 3.29 1.36 -1.21
C LEU A 62 3.30 2.63 -0.37
N ILE A 63 3.57 3.78 -0.98
CA ILE A 63 3.52 5.10 -0.33
C ILE A 63 2.09 5.39 0.10
N PHE A 64 1.12 5.25 -0.81
CA PHE A 64 -0.30 5.48 -0.53
C PHE A 64 -0.77 4.62 0.65
N LYS A 65 -0.50 3.31 0.60
CA LYS A 65 -0.84 2.39 1.70
C LYS A 65 -0.22 2.82 3.03
N SER A 66 1.04 3.25 3.02
CA SER A 66 1.75 3.66 4.24
C SER A 66 1.17 4.94 4.83
N VAL A 67 0.85 5.92 3.98
CA VAL A 67 0.19 7.17 4.39
C VAL A 67 -1.22 6.89 4.92
N THR A 68 -2.02 6.08 4.23
CA THR A 68 -3.36 5.70 4.70
C THR A 68 -3.30 4.99 6.05
N TRP A 69 -2.36 4.05 6.23
CA TRP A 69 -2.19 3.37 7.50
C TRP A 69 -1.79 4.32 8.64
N TRP A 70 -0.88 5.26 8.35
CA TRP A 70 -0.49 6.30 9.30
C TRP A 70 -1.68 7.17 9.71
N ILE A 71 -2.50 7.62 8.73
CA ILE A 71 -3.72 8.40 8.98
C ILE A 71 -4.72 7.62 9.82
N ILE A 72 -4.99 6.35 9.50
CA ILE A 72 -5.93 5.50 10.26
C ILE A 72 -5.45 5.37 11.71
N THR A 73 -4.16 5.13 11.91
CA THR A 73 -3.58 4.98 13.25
C THR A 73 -3.64 6.30 14.03
N ALA A 74 -3.43 7.43 13.36
CA ALA A 74 -3.46 8.75 14.00
C ALA A 74 -4.86 9.20 14.40
N ILE A 75 -5.87 8.97 13.54
CA ILE A 75 -7.24 9.47 13.76
C ILE A 75 -8.10 8.44 14.52
N TRP A 76 -7.97 7.15 14.18
CA TRP A 76 -8.78 6.07 14.76
C TRP A 76 -7.91 4.89 15.22
N PRO A 77 -7.18 5.04 16.32
CA PRO A 77 -6.28 3.99 16.78
C PRO A 77 -7.03 2.72 17.22
N VAL A 78 -8.28 2.83 17.69
CA VAL A 78 -9.15 1.67 17.99
C VAL A 78 -9.43 0.83 16.74
N PHE A 79 -9.60 1.47 15.58
CA PHE A 79 -9.74 0.74 14.31
C PHE A 79 -8.45 0.07 13.89
N ALA A 80 -7.30 0.72 14.12
CA ALA A 80 -6.00 0.13 13.84
C ALA A 80 -5.73 -1.13 14.70
N GLU A 81 -6.09 -1.07 15.99
CA GLU A 81 -6.02 -2.23 16.91
C GLU A 81 -6.95 -3.35 16.46
N TYR A 82 -8.22 -3.04 16.19
CA TYR A 82 -9.19 -4.00 15.68
C TYR A 82 -8.72 -4.67 14.38
N SER A 83 -8.17 -3.89 13.45
CA SER A 83 -7.65 -4.38 12.18
C SER A 83 -6.50 -5.37 12.36
N ASN A 84 -5.64 -5.20 13.36
CA ASN A 84 -4.50 -6.08 13.58
C ASN A 84 -4.87 -7.32 14.40
N GLU A 85 -5.69 -7.16 15.43
CA GLU A 85 -5.87 -8.22 16.45
C GLU A 85 -7.19 -8.99 16.34
N HIS A 86 -8.21 -8.40 15.72
CA HIS A 86 -9.57 -8.94 15.78
C HIS A 86 -10.17 -9.22 14.40
N PHE A 87 -9.74 -8.49 13.37
CA PHE A 87 -10.31 -8.60 12.03
C PHE A 87 -10.23 -10.01 11.46
N GLU A 88 -9.07 -10.68 11.55
CA GLU A 88 -8.91 -12.03 11.01
C GLU A 88 -9.84 -13.04 11.68
N ARG A 89 -9.93 -13.00 13.02
CA ARG A 89 -10.80 -13.89 13.79
C ARG A 89 -12.27 -13.66 13.45
N ASN A 90 -12.69 -12.39 13.42
CA ASN A 90 -14.06 -12.03 13.11
C ASN A 90 -14.42 -12.40 11.68
N PHE A 91 -13.53 -12.15 10.72
CA PHE A 91 -13.73 -12.53 9.32
C PHE A 91 -13.86 -14.05 9.17
N LYS A 92 -13.03 -14.84 9.87
CA LYS A 92 -13.12 -16.31 9.86
C LYS A 92 -14.46 -16.81 10.41
N SER A 93 -15.03 -16.15 11.41
CA SER A 93 -16.34 -16.52 11.99
C SER A 93 -17.54 -16.19 11.11
N LEU A 94 -17.38 -15.39 10.05
CA LEU A 94 -18.48 -15.06 9.14
C LEU A 94 -18.97 -16.28 8.34
N LEU A 95 -20.26 -16.25 8.01
CA LEU A 95 -20.89 -17.22 7.12
C LEU A 95 -20.30 -17.12 5.71
N SER A 96 -20.28 -18.22 4.97
CA SER A 96 -19.69 -18.27 3.62
C SER A 96 -20.25 -17.22 2.67
N TRP A 97 -21.57 -16.99 2.71
CA TRP A 97 -22.22 -15.96 1.90
C TRP A 97 -21.75 -14.54 2.22
N GLN A 98 -21.54 -14.23 3.51
CA GLN A 98 -21.03 -12.92 3.93
C GLN A 98 -19.60 -12.68 3.45
N LYS A 99 -18.76 -13.73 3.47
CA LYS A 99 -17.40 -13.67 2.91
C LYS A 99 -17.42 -13.39 1.41
N VAL A 100 -18.30 -14.07 0.66
CA VAL A 100 -18.47 -13.85 -0.78
C VAL A 100 -18.87 -12.41 -1.08
N ILE A 101 -19.85 -11.86 -0.34
CA ILE A 101 -20.25 -10.45 -0.49
C ILE A 101 -19.08 -9.50 -0.22
N ILE A 102 -18.33 -9.71 0.86
CA ILE A 102 -17.20 -8.84 1.21
C ILE A 102 -16.13 -8.87 0.11
N TYR A 103 -15.76 -10.06 -0.37
CA TYR A 103 -14.78 -10.17 -1.45
C TYR A 103 -15.29 -9.52 -2.74
N LEU A 104 -16.52 -9.82 -3.15
CA LEU A 104 -17.10 -9.25 -4.37
C LEU A 104 -17.20 -7.73 -4.29
N GLY A 105 -17.68 -7.20 -3.17
CA GLY A 105 -17.77 -5.76 -2.93
C GLY A 105 -16.41 -5.09 -2.95
N PHE A 106 -15.40 -5.71 -2.32
CA PHE A 106 -14.03 -5.20 -2.36
C PHE A 106 -13.47 -5.15 -3.78
N TYR A 107 -13.61 -6.24 -4.56
CA TYR A 107 -13.12 -6.27 -5.94
C TYR A 107 -13.86 -5.28 -6.85
N LEU A 108 -15.17 -5.13 -6.67
CA LEU A 108 -15.95 -4.13 -7.40
C LEU A 108 -15.49 -2.71 -7.06
N LEU A 109 -15.24 -2.40 -5.79
CA LEU A 109 -14.73 -1.08 -5.39
C LEU A 109 -13.35 -0.79 -6.00
N VAL A 110 -12.46 -1.78 -6.03
CA VAL A 110 -11.15 -1.66 -6.69
C VAL A 110 -11.32 -1.41 -8.20
N LEU A 111 -12.22 -2.15 -8.85
CA LEU A 111 -12.53 -1.96 -10.27
C LEU A 111 -13.09 -0.55 -10.54
N PHE A 112 -14.04 -0.09 -9.72
CA PHE A 112 -14.60 1.26 -9.83
C PHE A 112 -13.55 2.35 -9.61
N ALA A 113 -12.66 2.18 -8.64
CA ALA A 113 -11.55 3.10 -8.41
C ALA A 113 -10.61 3.16 -9.62
N PHE A 114 -10.32 2.02 -10.24
CA PHE A 114 -9.51 1.96 -11.46
C PHE A 114 -10.18 2.66 -12.65
N VAL A 115 -11.47 2.41 -12.87
CA VAL A 115 -12.25 3.11 -13.92
C VAL A 115 -12.28 4.61 -13.66
N GLY A 116 -12.50 5.05 -12.42
CA GLY A 116 -12.47 6.46 -12.05
C GLY A 116 -11.11 7.11 -12.27
N ALA A 117 -10.02 6.41 -11.96
CA ALA A 117 -8.66 6.89 -12.23
C ALA A 117 -8.38 7.02 -13.73
N LEU A 118 -8.79 6.05 -14.55
CA LEU A 118 -8.68 6.15 -16.01
C LEU A 118 -9.51 7.28 -16.60
N ALA A 119 -10.75 7.45 -16.12
CA ALA A 119 -11.63 8.53 -16.56
C ALA A 119 -11.11 9.93 -16.18
N ALA A 120 -10.22 10.04 -15.20
CA ALA A 120 -9.58 11.31 -14.85
C ALA A 120 -8.38 11.64 -15.77
N ILE A 121 -7.88 10.67 -16.54
CA ILE A 121 -6.71 10.79 -17.43
C ILE A 121 -7.14 10.98 -18.89
N ILE A 122 -8.31 10.46 -19.27
CA ILE A 122 -8.94 10.61 -20.60
C ILE A 122 -9.78 11.90 -20.62
#